data_AF-A0A317J9S8-F1
#
_entry.id   AF-A0A317J9S8-F1
#
_cell.length_a   1.000
_cell.length_b   1.000
_cell.length_c   1.000
_cell.angle_alpha   90.00
_cell.angle_beta   90.00
_cell.angle_gamma   90.00
#
_symmetry.space_group_name_H-M   'P 1'
#
loop_
_entity.id
_entity.type
_entity.pdbx_description
1 polymer ?
#
loop_
_entity_poly.entity_id
_entity_poly.type
_entity_poly.pdbx_seq_one_letter_code
_entity_poly.pdbx_strand_id
1 'polypeptide(L)'
;MLHQNVAEFLRKAREDSSLAEQVRNTDSYEGLSGLSRHAGSGASAQEFEAAFAARNARVLAQQMIRTGLIEPADLPAPQARNAEVLEAVQELNLEPVITQLTNRKEWDPGRAAAAVRRYRGFLYLKAADVVETLVPTSEVDEIWHQHILNTKQYASDCQRLLGEFLHHSPTSGVDPNESLRLQDPYFHTWVAYESLFGEPYEETIGAALLNRWPAAGAA
;
A
#
# COMPACT_ATOMS: atom_id res chain seq x y z
N MET A 1 1.61 17.05 12.89
CA MET A 1 1.73 18.37 12.24
C MET A 1 2.65 18.18 11.04
N LEU A 2 2.35 18.72 9.86
CA LEU A 2 3.19 18.46 8.68
C LEU A 2 4.53 19.20 8.82
N HIS A 3 5.64 18.54 8.49
CA HIS A 3 6.94 19.18 8.38
C HIS A 3 6.91 20.28 7.31
N GLN A 4 7.46 21.46 7.62
CA GLN A 4 7.41 22.63 6.73
C GLN A 4 8.02 22.32 5.34
N ASN A 5 9.12 21.56 5.30
CA ASN A 5 9.80 21.20 4.06
C ASN A 5 8.92 20.29 3.17
N VAL A 6 8.19 19.35 3.77
CA VAL A 6 7.23 18.49 3.06
C VAL A 6 6.06 19.33 2.52
N ALA A 7 5.56 20.27 3.32
CA ALA A 7 4.46 21.14 2.92
C ALA A 7 4.84 22.02 1.73
N GLU A 8 6.03 22.63 1.80
CA GLU A 8 6.57 23.42 0.71
C GLU A 8 6.79 22.58 -0.54
N PHE A 9 7.35 21.37 -0.40
CA PHE A 9 7.56 20.45 -1.52
C PHE A 9 6.25 20.11 -2.24
N LEU A 10 5.24 19.65 -1.49
CA LEU A 10 3.97 19.22 -2.08
C LEU A 10 3.24 20.39 -2.72
N ARG A 11 3.36 21.61 -2.18
CA ARG A 11 2.84 22.82 -2.82
C ARG A 11 3.53 23.08 -4.16
N LYS A 12 4.86 23.05 -4.21
CA LYS A 12 5.62 23.19 -5.46
C LYS A 12 5.25 22.11 -6.48
N ALA A 13 5.14 20.85 -6.04
CA ALA A 13 4.73 19.74 -6.90
C ALA A 13 3.35 19.96 -7.50
N ARG A 14 2.38 20.55 -6.77
CA ARG A 14 1.06 20.87 -7.31
C ARG A 14 1.06 22.00 -8.33
N GLU A 15 2.01 22.93 -8.24
CA GLU A 15 2.15 24.08 -9.15
C GLU A 15 2.90 23.72 -10.44
N ASP A 16 3.65 22.62 -10.45
CA ASP A 16 4.44 22.13 -11.59
C ASP A 16 3.95 20.73 -12.03
N SER A 17 3.34 20.65 -13.22
CA SER A 17 2.79 19.39 -13.74
C SER A 17 3.83 18.29 -13.94
N SER A 18 5.07 18.66 -14.32
CA SER A 18 6.15 17.69 -14.51
C SER A 18 6.64 17.14 -13.18
N LEU A 19 6.80 18.01 -12.17
CA LEU A 19 7.15 17.58 -10.82
C LEU A 19 6.02 16.74 -10.20
N ALA A 20 4.76 17.11 -10.40
CA ALA A 20 3.61 16.32 -9.94
C ALA A 20 3.62 14.90 -10.53
N GLU A 21 3.95 14.76 -11.81
CA GLU A 21 4.05 13.45 -12.47
C GLU A 21 5.20 12.61 -11.89
N GLN A 22 6.38 13.21 -11.72
CA GLN A 22 7.51 12.54 -11.07
C GLN A 22 7.16 12.08 -9.64
N VAL A 23 6.49 12.94 -8.87
CA VAL A 23 6.02 12.60 -7.52
C VAL A 23 5.01 11.46 -7.56
N ARG A 24 3.98 11.52 -8.42
CA ARG A 24 2.98 10.44 -8.56
C ARG A 24 3.58 9.10 -8.95
N ASN A 25 4.70 9.09 -9.65
CA ASN A 25 5.38 7.86 -10.06
C ASN A 25 6.42 7.37 -9.04
N THR A 26 6.63 8.09 -7.94
CA THR A 26 7.64 7.74 -6.94
C THR A 26 7.06 6.86 -5.85
N ASP A 27 7.64 5.67 -5.67
CA ASP A 27 7.17 4.68 -4.70
C ASP A 27 8.15 4.40 -3.55
N SER A 28 8.98 5.38 -3.21
CA SER A 28 9.87 5.34 -2.04
C SER A 28 10.00 6.71 -1.38
N TYR A 29 10.16 6.74 -0.06
CA TYR A 29 10.42 7.98 0.68
C TYR A 29 11.77 8.59 0.30
N GLU A 30 12.75 7.75 -0.02
CA GLU A 30 14.07 8.16 -0.52
C GLU A 30 13.95 8.83 -1.89
N GLY A 31 13.09 8.31 -2.77
CA GLY A 31 12.79 8.92 -4.07
C GLY A 31 12.19 10.30 -3.90
N LEU A 32 11.22 10.44 -2.99
CA LEU A 32 10.59 11.74 -2.68
C LEU A 32 11.60 12.72 -2.06
N SER A 33 12.47 12.24 -1.17
CA SER A 33 13.56 13.04 -0.64
C SER A 33 14.52 13.51 -1.73
N GLY A 34 14.80 12.64 -2.71
CA GLY A 34 15.56 12.98 -3.91
C GLY A 34 14.91 14.11 -4.70
N LEU A 35 13.64 13.98 -5.06
CA LEU A 35 12.88 15.01 -5.80
C LEU A 35 12.80 16.33 -5.01
N SER A 36 12.59 16.25 -3.70
CA SER A 36 12.51 17.42 -2.82
C SER A 36 13.80 18.21 -2.74
N ARG A 37 14.97 17.55 -2.76
CA ARG A 37 16.27 18.24 -2.85
C ARG A 37 16.41 18.98 -4.18
N HIS A 38 16.04 18.37 -5.30
CA HIS A 38 16.09 19.02 -6.61
C HIS A 38 15.12 20.20 -6.73
N ALA A 39 13.96 20.11 -6.08
CA ALA A 39 12.98 21.20 -6.00
C ALA A 39 13.31 22.29 -4.94
N GLY A 40 14.43 22.14 -4.23
CA GLY A 40 14.94 23.13 -3.27
C GLY A 40 14.19 23.23 -1.94
N SER A 41 13.33 22.27 -1.58
CA SER A 41 12.72 22.20 -0.24
C SER A 41 13.49 21.28 0.73
N GLY A 42 14.20 20.28 0.21
CA GLY A 42 15.16 19.49 0.99
C GLY A 42 14.56 18.59 2.09
N ALA A 43 13.31 18.16 1.97
CA ALA A 43 12.68 17.23 2.91
C ALA A 43 13.38 15.86 2.89
N SER A 44 13.58 15.30 4.08
CA SER A 44 14.15 13.97 4.27
C SER A 44 13.10 12.86 4.08
N ALA A 45 13.56 11.62 3.84
CA ALA A 45 12.69 10.45 3.75
C ALA A 45 11.85 10.28 5.04
N GLN A 46 12.47 10.48 6.21
CA GLN A 46 11.81 10.39 7.51
C GLN A 46 10.72 11.44 7.69
N GLU A 47 10.88 12.65 7.14
CA GLU A 47 9.84 13.68 7.17
C GLU A 47 8.64 13.29 6.28
N PHE A 48 8.88 12.67 5.12
CA PHE A 48 7.80 12.15 4.27
C PHE A 48 7.08 10.95 4.90
N GLU A 49 7.82 10.05 5.53
CA GLU A 49 7.25 8.92 6.26
C GLU A 49 6.37 9.41 7.43
N ALA A 50 6.89 10.35 8.23
CA ALA A 50 6.13 10.97 9.32
C ALA A 50 4.89 11.71 8.80
N ALA A 51 4.99 12.37 7.64
CA ALA A 51 3.86 12.99 6.97
C ALA A 51 2.81 11.93 6.61
N PHE A 52 3.18 10.87 5.91
CA PHE A 52 2.26 9.80 5.52
C PHE A 52 1.57 9.18 6.73
N ALA A 53 2.34 8.79 7.75
CA ALA A 53 1.82 8.18 8.97
C ALA A 53 0.76 9.05 9.67
N ALA A 54 0.91 10.38 9.61
CA ALA A 54 -0.03 11.32 10.21
C ALA A 54 -1.38 11.44 9.47
N ARG A 55 -1.54 10.87 8.26
CA ARG A 55 -2.83 10.74 7.54
C ARG A 55 -2.99 9.40 6.82
N ASN A 56 -2.44 8.34 7.38
CA ASN A 56 -2.70 7.01 6.86
C ASN A 56 -4.17 6.60 7.14
N ALA A 57 -4.58 5.49 6.57
CA ALA A 57 -5.92 4.92 6.69
C ALA A 57 -6.36 4.78 8.15
N ARG A 58 -5.44 4.46 9.07
CA ARG A 58 -5.75 4.33 10.50
C ARG A 58 -6.17 5.66 11.12
N VAL A 59 -5.50 6.76 10.78
CA VAL A 59 -5.87 8.10 11.26
C VAL A 59 -7.23 8.51 10.71
N LEU A 60 -7.50 8.21 9.42
CA LEU A 60 -8.81 8.42 8.82
C LEU A 60 -9.90 7.62 9.56
N ALA A 61 -9.66 6.34 9.81
CA ALA A 61 -10.58 5.47 10.54
C ALA A 61 -10.88 6.00 11.95
N GLN A 62 -9.86 6.48 12.67
CA GLN A 62 -10.04 7.12 13.99
C GLN A 62 -10.86 8.44 13.92
N GLN A 63 -10.75 9.20 12.83
CA GLN A 63 -11.60 10.38 12.62
C GLN A 63 -13.05 9.95 12.39
N MET A 64 -13.28 8.95 11.55
CA MET A 64 -14.60 8.41 11.27
C MET A 64 -15.28 7.83 12.52
N ILE A 65 -14.54 7.14 13.40
CA ILE A 65 -15.04 6.70 14.72
C ILE A 65 -15.52 7.90 15.54
N ARG A 66 -14.68 8.94 15.65
CA ARG A 66 -15.02 10.12 16.47
C ARG A 66 -16.26 10.86 15.97
N THR A 67 -16.52 10.82 14.67
CA THR A 67 -17.72 11.41 14.06
C THR A 67 -18.92 10.47 14.05
N GLY A 68 -18.81 9.26 14.63
CA GLY A 68 -19.87 8.25 14.65
C GLY A 68 -20.19 7.67 13.26
N LEU A 69 -19.25 7.78 12.31
CA LEU A 69 -19.40 7.17 11.00
C LEU A 69 -19.12 5.67 11.04
N ILE A 70 -18.14 5.20 11.84
CA ILE A 70 -17.77 3.78 11.96
C ILE A 70 -17.71 3.38 13.45
N GLU A 71 -17.92 2.10 13.79
CA GLU A 71 -17.80 1.61 15.16
C GLU A 71 -16.33 1.25 15.52
N PRO A 72 -15.88 1.43 16.77
CA PRO A 72 -14.51 1.11 17.17
C PRO A 72 -14.12 -0.37 17.01
N ALA A 73 -15.10 -1.28 17.13
CA ALA A 73 -14.87 -2.72 17.07
C ALA A 73 -14.40 -3.21 15.69
N ASP A 74 -14.61 -2.40 14.65
CA ASP A 74 -14.28 -2.75 13.26
C ASP A 74 -12.80 -2.46 12.93
N LEU A 75 -12.08 -1.71 13.77
CA LEU A 75 -10.72 -1.27 13.46
C LEU A 75 -9.69 -2.31 13.93
N PRO A 76 -8.87 -2.90 13.03
CA PRO A 76 -7.84 -3.86 13.43
C PRO A 76 -6.94 -3.26 14.51
N ALA A 77 -6.67 -4.03 15.57
CA ALA A 77 -5.78 -3.60 16.64
C ALA A 77 -4.37 -3.29 16.06
N PRO A 78 -3.64 -2.30 16.59
CA PRO A 78 -2.25 -2.11 16.21
C PRO A 78 -1.47 -3.36 16.63
N GLN A 79 -0.71 -3.94 15.72
CA GLN A 79 0.10 -5.11 15.97
C GLN A 79 1.55 -4.83 15.53
N ALA A 80 2.52 -5.35 16.26
CA ALA A 80 3.90 -5.34 15.81
C ALA A 80 4.09 -6.38 14.71
N ARG A 81 5.01 -6.13 13.77
CA ARG A 81 5.30 -7.11 12.73
C ARG A 81 5.97 -8.34 13.35
N ASN A 82 5.36 -9.51 13.19
CA ASN A 82 6.02 -10.81 13.33
C ASN A 82 7.20 -10.91 12.34
N ALA A 83 8.42 -10.99 12.86
CA ALA A 83 9.65 -11.01 12.08
C ALA A 83 9.82 -12.30 11.27
N GLU A 84 9.45 -13.45 11.82
CA GLU A 84 9.56 -14.76 11.16
C GLU A 84 8.65 -14.84 9.93
N VAL A 85 7.40 -14.38 10.07
CA VAL A 85 6.45 -14.31 8.94
C VAL A 85 6.95 -13.33 7.88
N LEU A 86 7.50 -12.18 8.30
CA LEU A 86 8.04 -11.19 7.37
C LEU A 86 9.19 -11.78 6.56
N GLU A 87 10.15 -12.42 7.23
CA GLU A 87 11.28 -13.10 6.59
C GLU A 87 10.79 -14.18 5.60
N ALA A 88 9.90 -15.06 6.05
CA ALA A 88 9.36 -16.13 5.20
C ALA A 88 8.66 -15.58 3.94
N VAL A 89 7.91 -14.49 4.07
CA VAL A 89 7.27 -13.81 2.93
C VAL A 89 8.31 -13.19 2.01
N GLN A 90 9.38 -12.56 2.53
CA GLN A 90 10.44 -11.97 1.70
C GLN A 90 11.23 -13.00 0.90
N GLU A 91 11.38 -14.22 1.44
CA GLU A 91 12.07 -15.32 0.75
C GLU A 91 11.31 -15.89 -0.46
N LEU A 92 10.02 -15.56 -0.65
CA LEU A 92 9.30 -16.00 -1.84
C LEU A 92 10.00 -15.54 -3.12
N ASN A 93 10.26 -16.47 -4.02
CA ASN A 93 10.80 -16.15 -5.34
C ASN A 93 9.68 -15.73 -6.29
N LEU A 94 9.40 -14.42 -6.34
CA LEU A 94 8.36 -13.83 -7.20
C LEU A 94 8.90 -13.28 -8.54
N GLU A 95 10.17 -13.54 -8.88
CA GLU A 95 10.73 -13.18 -10.19
C GLU A 95 9.93 -13.74 -11.39
N PRO A 96 9.41 -14.98 -11.35
CA PRO A 96 8.55 -15.48 -12.42
C PRO A 96 7.29 -14.64 -12.62
N VAL A 97 6.72 -14.11 -11.53
CA VAL A 97 5.53 -13.25 -11.57
C VAL A 97 5.86 -11.90 -12.21
N ILE A 98 6.96 -11.25 -11.77
CA ILE A 98 7.44 -10.00 -12.36
C ILE A 98 7.69 -10.19 -13.86
N THR A 99 8.40 -11.27 -14.23
CA THR A 99 8.70 -11.60 -15.63
C THR A 99 7.43 -11.77 -16.46
N GLN A 100 6.40 -12.42 -15.92
CA GLN A 100 5.12 -12.60 -16.62
C GLN A 100 4.40 -11.28 -16.84
N LEU A 101 4.36 -10.40 -15.84
CA LEU A 101 3.71 -9.08 -15.94
C LEU A 101 4.41 -8.18 -16.95
N THR A 102 5.74 -8.09 -16.88
CA THR A 102 6.50 -7.27 -17.83
C THR A 102 6.35 -7.80 -19.26
N ASN A 103 6.45 -9.11 -19.46
CA ASN A 103 6.46 -9.67 -20.82
C ASN A 103 5.07 -9.81 -21.46
N ARG A 104 4.01 -10.00 -20.67
CA ARG A 104 2.66 -10.31 -21.20
C ARG A 104 1.65 -9.20 -20.97
N LYS A 105 1.84 -8.38 -19.94
CA LYS A 105 0.96 -7.27 -19.58
C LYS A 105 1.63 -5.92 -19.81
N GLU A 106 2.88 -5.90 -20.28
CA GLU A 106 3.66 -4.69 -20.60
C GLU A 106 3.78 -3.74 -19.40
N TRP A 107 3.84 -4.30 -18.19
CA TRP A 107 4.06 -3.49 -17.00
C TRP A 107 5.50 -2.97 -16.98
N ASP A 108 5.63 -1.71 -16.59
CA ASP A 108 6.93 -1.15 -16.22
C ASP A 108 7.56 -1.99 -15.09
N PRO A 109 8.86 -2.36 -15.16
CA PRO A 109 9.52 -3.15 -14.12
C PRO A 109 9.45 -2.52 -12.72
N GLY A 110 9.54 -1.19 -12.63
CA GLY A 110 9.43 -0.47 -11.36
C GLY A 110 8.04 -0.60 -10.76
N ARG A 111 7.00 -0.47 -11.59
CA ARG A 111 5.60 -0.75 -11.20
C ARG A 111 5.42 -2.20 -10.74
N ALA A 112 5.92 -3.17 -11.51
CA ALA A 112 5.79 -4.58 -11.15
C ALA A 112 6.48 -4.90 -9.81
N ALA A 113 7.67 -4.34 -9.57
CA ALA A 113 8.37 -4.49 -8.30
C ALA A 113 7.61 -3.85 -7.12
N ALA A 114 7.02 -2.68 -7.33
CA ALA A 114 6.17 -2.01 -6.35
C ALA A 114 4.92 -2.84 -6.00
N ALA A 115 4.21 -3.32 -7.01
CA ALA A 115 3.06 -4.19 -6.85
C ALA A 115 3.40 -5.49 -6.09
N VAL A 116 4.56 -6.08 -6.37
CA VAL A 116 5.05 -7.27 -5.65
C VAL A 116 5.32 -6.97 -4.18
N ARG A 117 5.83 -5.78 -3.81
CA ARG A 117 5.95 -5.39 -2.39
C ARG A 117 4.59 -5.36 -1.71
N ARG A 118 3.57 -4.77 -2.35
CA ARG A 118 2.19 -4.77 -1.84
C ARG A 118 1.59 -6.17 -1.73
N TYR A 119 1.86 -7.03 -2.70
CA TYR A 119 1.43 -8.42 -2.66
C TYR A 119 2.10 -9.21 -1.53
N ARG A 120 3.38 -8.97 -1.26
CA ARG A 120 4.06 -9.53 -0.08
C ARG A 120 3.39 -9.07 1.21
N GLY A 121 3.10 -7.77 1.35
CA GLY A 121 2.35 -7.26 2.51
C GLY A 121 0.96 -7.88 2.63
N PHE A 122 0.26 -8.12 1.52
CA PHE A 122 -1.01 -8.84 1.49
C PHE A 122 -0.87 -10.29 2.02
N LEU A 123 0.11 -11.06 1.53
CA LEU A 123 0.37 -12.41 2.03
C LEU A 123 0.77 -12.41 3.52
N TYR A 124 1.53 -11.41 3.95
CA TYR A 124 1.88 -11.22 5.35
C TYR A 124 0.63 -11.03 6.22
N LEU A 125 -0.31 -10.17 5.82
CA LEU A 125 -1.55 -9.93 6.57
C LEU A 125 -2.33 -11.24 6.77
N LYS A 126 -2.36 -12.11 5.76
CA LYS A 126 -2.99 -13.43 5.88
C LYS A 126 -2.19 -14.37 6.80
N ALA A 127 -0.87 -14.46 6.60
CA ALA A 127 -0.02 -15.40 7.32
C ALA A 127 0.14 -15.06 8.81
N ALA A 128 0.12 -13.78 9.15
CA ALA A 128 0.16 -13.30 10.53
C ALA A 128 -1.23 -13.15 11.17
N ASP A 129 -2.31 -13.58 10.48
CA ASP A 129 -3.70 -13.52 10.96
C ASP A 129 -4.13 -12.11 11.43
N VAL A 130 -3.74 -11.08 10.67
CA VAL A 130 -3.96 -9.67 11.04
C VAL A 130 -5.40 -9.24 10.80
N VAL A 131 -6.04 -9.79 9.75
CA VAL A 131 -7.42 -9.51 9.36
C VAL A 131 -8.13 -10.81 8.97
N GLU A 132 -9.40 -10.93 9.35
CA GLU A 132 -10.22 -12.14 9.10
C GLU A 132 -10.49 -12.34 7.60
N THR A 133 -10.97 -11.29 6.94
CA THR A 133 -11.23 -11.28 5.50
C THR A 133 -10.29 -10.30 4.83
N LEU A 134 -9.52 -10.81 3.87
CA LEU A 134 -8.48 -10.07 3.17
C LEU A 134 -8.96 -9.73 1.75
N VAL A 135 -8.88 -8.46 1.36
CA VAL A 135 -9.35 -7.98 0.06
C VAL A 135 -8.20 -7.33 -0.70
N PRO A 136 -7.81 -7.87 -1.87
CA PRO A 136 -6.73 -7.30 -2.66
C PRO A 136 -7.15 -6.01 -3.35
N THR A 137 -6.21 -5.08 -3.55
CA THR A 137 -6.39 -4.05 -4.60
C THR A 137 -6.35 -4.71 -5.98
N SER A 138 -6.83 -4.04 -7.02
CA SER A 138 -6.75 -4.57 -8.39
C SER A 138 -5.32 -4.90 -8.82
N GLU A 139 -4.34 -4.12 -8.35
CA GLU A 139 -2.92 -4.39 -8.64
C GLU A 139 -2.45 -5.66 -7.93
N VAL A 140 -2.72 -5.79 -6.62
CA VAL A 140 -2.37 -6.96 -5.81
C VAL A 140 -3.06 -8.23 -6.32
N ASP A 141 -4.32 -8.12 -6.76
CA ASP A 141 -5.10 -9.22 -7.32
C ASP A 141 -4.50 -9.73 -8.63
N GLU A 142 -4.05 -8.83 -9.51
CA GLU A 142 -3.36 -9.23 -10.75
C GLU A 142 -2.03 -9.94 -10.45
N ILE A 143 -1.23 -9.48 -9.48
CA ILE A 143 -0.03 -10.20 -9.03
C ILE A 143 -0.41 -11.60 -8.54
N TRP A 144 -1.47 -11.68 -7.73
CA TRP A 144 -1.92 -12.93 -7.15
C TRP A 144 -2.38 -13.92 -8.23
N HIS A 145 -3.11 -13.46 -9.25
CA HIS A 145 -3.45 -14.26 -10.43
C HIS A 145 -2.21 -14.82 -11.12
N GLN A 146 -1.21 -13.99 -11.40
CA GLN A 146 0.03 -14.47 -12.02
C GLN A 146 0.77 -15.47 -11.12
N HIS A 147 0.76 -15.27 -9.80
CA HIS A 147 1.33 -16.24 -8.87
C HIS A 147 0.58 -17.58 -8.93
N ILE A 148 -0.76 -17.58 -8.92
CA ILE A 148 -1.60 -18.78 -9.03
C ILE A 148 -1.32 -19.55 -10.32
N LEU A 149 -1.10 -18.86 -11.45
CA LEU A 149 -0.77 -19.50 -12.73
C LEU A 149 0.54 -20.30 -12.69
N ASN A 150 1.44 -19.99 -11.74
CA ASN A 150 2.61 -20.80 -11.42
C ASN A 150 2.26 -21.88 -10.39
N THR A 151 1.28 -22.73 -10.73
CA THR A 151 0.54 -23.60 -9.80
C THR A 151 1.39 -24.42 -8.81
N LYS A 152 2.51 -25.00 -9.27
CA LYS A 152 3.41 -25.78 -8.39
C LYS A 152 4.11 -24.90 -7.35
N GLN A 153 4.62 -23.74 -7.78
CA GLN A 153 5.26 -22.79 -6.89
C GLN A 153 4.24 -22.22 -5.91
N TYR A 154 3.08 -21.78 -6.43
CA TYR A 154 2.00 -21.25 -5.61
C TYR A 154 1.55 -22.22 -4.51
N ALA A 155 1.33 -23.49 -4.85
CA ALA A 155 0.96 -24.51 -3.86
C ALA A 155 2.05 -24.71 -2.79
N SER A 156 3.33 -24.76 -3.19
CA SER A 156 4.47 -24.88 -2.28
C SER A 156 4.60 -23.67 -1.36
N ASP A 157 4.43 -22.46 -1.91
CA ASP A 157 4.54 -21.21 -1.17
C ASP A 157 3.39 -21.03 -0.18
N CYS A 158 2.16 -21.39 -0.57
CA CYS A 158 1.02 -21.44 0.33
C CYS A 158 1.24 -22.44 1.47
N GLN A 159 1.70 -23.66 1.15
CA GLN A 159 1.98 -24.66 2.18
C GLN A 159 3.05 -24.19 3.16
N ARG A 160 4.09 -23.50 2.67
CA ARG A 160 5.20 -22.99 3.50
C ARG A 160 4.76 -21.82 4.39
N LEU A 161 3.98 -20.89 3.86
CA LEU A 161 3.60 -19.67 4.57
C LEU A 161 2.38 -19.83 5.46
N LEU A 162 1.40 -20.61 5.02
CA LEU A 162 0.06 -20.68 5.60
C LEU A 162 -0.28 -22.06 6.14
N GLY A 163 0.50 -23.09 5.78
CA GLY A 163 0.19 -24.47 6.11
C GLY A 163 -0.95 -25.09 5.26
N GLU A 164 -1.58 -24.29 4.39
CA GLU A 164 -2.69 -24.68 3.54
C GLU A 164 -2.71 -23.87 2.23
N PHE A 165 -3.53 -24.30 1.27
CA PHE A 165 -3.70 -23.59 0.00
C PHE A 165 -4.57 -22.34 0.20
N LEU A 166 -4.05 -21.16 -0.15
CA LEU A 166 -4.86 -19.94 -0.13
C LEU A 166 -5.77 -19.91 -1.36
N HIS A 167 -7.06 -20.13 -1.15
CA HIS A 167 -8.04 -20.11 -2.22
C HIS A 167 -8.36 -18.68 -2.66
N HIS A 168 -8.40 -18.46 -3.97
CA HIS A 168 -8.87 -17.21 -4.58
C HIS A 168 -10.36 -17.31 -4.91
N SER A 169 -11.10 -16.22 -4.74
CA SER A 169 -12.48 -16.09 -5.18
C SER A 169 -12.57 -15.04 -6.30
N PRO A 170 -13.12 -15.37 -7.49
CA PRO A 170 -13.25 -14.38 -8.56
C PRO A 170 -14.10 -13.15 -8.21
N THR A 171 -14.91 -13.23 -7.15
CA THR A 171 -15.77 -12.12 -6.67
C THR A 171 -15.20 -11.38 -5.48
N SER A 172 -13.97 -11.66 -5.03
CA SER A 172 -13.36 -10.98 -3.88
C SER A 172 -12.66 -9.66 -4.21
N GLY A 173 -12.72 -9.19 -5.47
CA GLY A 173 -12.33 -7.82 -5.83
C GLY A 173 -13.48 -6.85 -5.58
N VAL A 174 -13.22 -5.77 -4.84
CA VAL A 174 -14.18 -4.67 -4.63
C VAL A 174 -13.74 -3.48 -5.48
N ASP A 175 -14.69 -2.79 -6.12
CA ASP A 175 -14.41 -1.47 -6.72
C ASP A 175 -14.19 -0.46 -5.56
N PRO A 176 -13.03 0.21 -5.47
CA PRO A 176 -12.77 1.23 -4.46
C PRO A 176 -13.84 2.33 -4.42
N ASN A 177 -14.54 2.59 -5.53
CA ASN A 177 -15.63 3.57 -5.61
C ASN A 177 -16.98 3.08 -5.09
N GLU A 178 -17.16 1.77 -4.88
CA GLU A 178 -18.35 1.19 -4.20
C GLU A 178 -18.12 0.96 -2.70
N SER A 179 -16.87 1.07 -2.24
CA SER A 179 -16.33 0.67 -0.92
C SER A 179 -16.30 1.80 0.12
N LEU A 180 -17.45 2.43 0.40
CA LEU A 180 -17.59 3.37 1.55
C LEU A 180 -18.56 2.84 2.62
N ARG A 181 -18.64 1.52 2.79
CA ARG A 181 -19.43 0.90 3.85
C ARG A 181 -18.54 0.36 4.98
N LEU A 182 -19.04 0.46 6.19
CA LEU A 182 -18.31 0.26 7.45
C LEU A 182 -17.89 -1.18 7.71
N GLN A 183 -18.59 -2.12 7.07
CA GLN A 183 -18.31 -3.55 7.12
C GLN A 183 -17.46 -4.00 5.94
N ASP A 184 -16.83 -3.07 5.21
CA ASP A 184 -16.05 -3.40 4.02
C ASP A 184 -14.72 -4.04 4.41
N PRO A 185 -14.50 -5.32 4.11
CA PRO A 185 -13.24 -5.99 4.42
C PRO A 185 -12.03 -5.37 3.70
N TYR A 186 -12.27 -4.61 2.63
CA TYR A 186 -11.25 -3.76 2.01
C TYR A 186 -10.73 -2.70 2.98
N PHE A 187 -11.64 -2.00 3.68
CA PHE A 187 -11.23 -0.96 4.63
C PHE A 187 -10.36 -1.52 5.75
N HIS A 188 -10.69 -2.71 6.25
CA HIS A 188 -9.86 -3.40 7.26
C HIS A 188 -8.48 -3.76 6.71
N THR A 189 -8.43 -4.30 5.49
CA THR A 189 -7.17 -4.63 4.81
C THR A 189 -6.31 -3.38 4.63
N TRP A 190 -6.92 -2.28 4.16
CA TRP A 190 -6.25 -1.00 3.93
C TRP A 190 -5.67 -0.43 5.23
N VAL A 191 -6.48 -0.36 6.29
CA VAL A 191 -6.05 0.12 7.61
C VAL A 191 -4.91 -0.73 8.17
N ALA A 192 -5.03 -2.07 8.10
CA ALA A 192 -4.01 -2.98 8.59
C ALA A 192 -2.69 -2.82 7.81
N TYR A 193 -2.77 -2.78 6.47
CA TYR A 193 -1.62 -2.63 5.60
C TYR A 193 -0.85 -1.34 5.90
N GLU A 194 -1.50 -0.17 5.83
CA GLU A 194 -0.79 1.10 6.01
C GLU A 194 -0.26 1.27 7.44
N SER A 195 -0.93 0.67 8.43
CA SER A 195 -0.46 0.68 9.82
C SER A 195 0.82 -0.13 10.00
N LEU A 196 0.89 -1.30 9.36
CA LEU A 196 2.03 -2.19 9.48
C LEU A 196 3.18 -1.71 8.61
N PHE A 197 2.93 -1.41 7.34
CA PHE A 197 3.98 -1.20 6.35
C PHE A 197 4.49 0.23 6.25
N GLY A 198 3.70 1.21 6.70
CA GLY A 198 4.08 2.62 6.61
C GLY A 198 4.16 3.11 5.17
N GLU A 199 3.46 2.48 4.24
CA GLU A 199 3.34 2.86 2.83
C GLU A 199 1.88 2.63 2.39
N PRO A 200 1.41 3.26 1.31
CA PRO A 200 0.02 3.14 0.92
C PRO A 200 -0.29 1.79 0.30
N TYR A 201 -1.47 1.27 0.64
CA TYR A 201 -1.94 0.00 0.08
C TYR A 201 -2.35 0.12 -1.39
N GLU A 202 -2.78 1.32 -1.79
CA GLU A 202 -3.14 1.67 -3.16
C GLU A 202 -2.27 2.83 -3.63
N GLU A 203 -1.97 2.88 -4.94
CA GLU A 203 -1.11 3.91 -5.55
C GLU A 203 0.33 3.91 -5.01
N THR A 204 1.15 4.82 -5.53
CA THR A 204 2.51 5.01 -5.03
C THR A 204 2.54 5.85 -3.75
N ILE A 205 3.62 5.76 -2.98
CA ILE A 205 3.86 6.67 -1.83
C ILE A 205 3.67 8.14 -2.22
N GLY A 206 4.24 8.55 -3.35
CA GLY A 206 4.14 9.92 -3.82
C GLY A 206 2.74 10.32 -4.28
N ALA A 207 2.01 9.42 -4.95
CA ALA A 207 0.61 9.64 -5.30
C ALA A 207 -0.28 9.79 -4.04
N ALA A 208 -0.13 8.89 -3.07
CA ALA A 208 -0.89 8.96 -1.82
C ALA A 208 -0.63 10.27 -1.06
N LEU A 209 0.63 10.70 -0.94
CA LEU A 209 0.98 11.97 -0.30
C LEU A 209 0.44 13.18 -1.08
N LEU A 210 0.56 13.17 -2.41
CA LEU A 210 0.08 14.24 -3.25
C LEU A 210 -1.46 14.31 -3.27
N ASN A 211 -2.17 13.19 -3.15
CA ASN A 211 -3.63 13.16 -3.19
C ASN A 211 -4.23 13.50 -1.81
N ARG A 212 -3.65 13.02 -0.72
CA ARG A 212 -4.20 13.15 0.64
C ARG A 212 -3.81 14.45 1.37
N TRP A 213 -2.84 15.22 0.86
CA TRP A 213 -2.29 16.41 1.56
C TRP A 213 -2.45 17.72 0.79
N PRO A 214 -3.05 18.76 1.41
CA PRO A 214 -4.16 19.50 0.85
C PRO A 214 -3.95 20.00 -0.58
N ALA A 215 -5.00 19.87 -1.38
CA ALA A 215 -5.28 20.78 -2.49
C ALA A 215 -5.57 22.18 -1.91
N ALA A 216 -5.20 23.23 -2.61
CA ALA A 216 -5.30 24.62 -2.14
C ALA A 216 -6.61 24.91 -1.37
N GLY A 217 -6.52 25.44 -0.14
CA GLY A 217 -7.65 26.04 0.58
C GLY A 217 -7.96 25.57 2.00
N ALA A 218 -7.27 24.57 2.56
CA ALA A 218 -7.50 24.13 3.94
C ALA A 218 -6.25 24.30 4.82
N ALA A 219 -6.11 25.50 5.36
CA ALA A 219 -5.30 25.82 6.55
C ALA A 219 -6.25 26.31 7.65
#